data_AF-A0A4V1ZS87-F1
#
_entry.id   AF-A0A4V1ZS87-F1
#
_cell.length_a   1.000
_cell.length_b   1.000
_cell.length_c   1.000
_cell.angle_alpha   90.00
_cell.angle_beta   90.00
_cell.angle_gamma   90.00
#
_symmetry.space_group_name_H-M   'P 1'
#
loop_
_entity.id
_entity.type
_entity.pdbx_description
1 polymer ?
#
loop_
_entity_poly.entity_id
_entity_poly.type
_entity_poly.pdbx_seq_one_letter_code
_entity_poly.pdbx_strand_id
1 'polypeptide(L)'
;FDLASGRFLDQGRGIQLSHLNAVFGAVELSSELIRLFDVPRYRAAWLDYCRYYNAPQAEYLARFGPPFGPRNLREGHSRLTAYAASAEKDATLAARAAEEFVTGDAGLGTWPRDPRRTVNGVVEWPGVSTNASAQWGLAAIQNLALVPEALDRVTIIAPDAPGRHRQGDTGRD
;
A
#
# COMPACT_ATOMS: atom_id res chain seq x y z
N PHE A 1 -3.38 -17.05 -19.65
CA PHE A 1 -4.34 -18.04 -19.12
C PHE A 1 -4.69 -18.97 -20.27
N ASP A 2 -4.52 -20.27 -20.08
CA ASP A 2 -4.90 -21.26 -21.08
C ASP A 2 -6.36 -21.69 -20.89
N LEU A 3 -7.20 -21.44 -21.89
CA LEU A 3 -8.65 -21.67 -21.80
C LEU A 3 -9.01 -23.16 -21.76
N ALA A 4 -8.23 -24.02 -22.43
CA ALA A 4 -8.53 -25.44 -22.53
C ALA A 4 -8.26 -26.17 -21.21
N SER A 5 -7.13 -25.88 -20.56
CA SER A 5 -6.75 -26.53 -19.30
C SER A 5 -7.16 -25.75 -18.05
N GLY A 6 -7.59 -24.49 -18.20
CA GLY A 6 -7.85 -23.59 -17.08
C GLY A 6 -6.59 -23.19 -16.29
N ARG A 7 -5.40 -23.42 -16.84
CA ARG A 7 -4.13 -23.15 -16.15
C ARG A 7 -3.63 -21.73 -16.37
N PHE A 8 -3.13 -21.12 -15.31
CA PHE A 8 -2.31 -19.92 -15.42
C PHE A 8 -0.86 -20.34 -15.71
N LEU A 9 -0.37 -19.98 -16.90
CA LEU A 9 0.96 -20.35 -17.38
C LEU A 9 1.90 -19.15 -17.27
N ASP A 10 3.06 -19.38 -16.66
CA ASP A 10 4.14 -18.39 -16.66
C ASP A 10 4.56 -18.09 -18.10
N GLN A 11 4.73 -16.81 -18.40
CA GLN A 11 5.11 -16.29 -19.71
C GLN A 11 6.60 -15.92 -19.76
N GLY A 12 7.38 -16.19 -18.70
CA GLY A 12 8.81 -15.92 -18.65
C GLY A 12 9.17 -14.43 -18.72
N ARG A 13 8.25 -13.55 -18.32
CA ARG A 13 8.39 -12.08 -18.49
C ARG A 13 9.20 -11.40 -17.37
N GLY A 14 9.68 -12.17 -16.39
CA GLY A 14 10.35 -11.65 -15.21
C GLY A 14 9.41 -10.83 -14.32
N ILE A 15 9.98 -10.04 -13.42
CA ILE A 15 9.21 -9.24 -12.46
C ILE A 15 8.77 -7.93 -13.11
N GLN A 16 7.47 -7.67 -13.06
CA GLN A 16 6.87 -6.41 -13.50
C GLN A 16 5.95 -5.90 -12.39
N LEU A 17 6.19 -4.66 -11.96
CA LEU A 17 5.41 -4.01 -10.90
C LEU A 17 4.53 -2.91 -11.50
N SER A 18 3.30 -2.83 -11.00
CA SER A 18 2.37 -1.73 -11.25
C SER A 18 1.70 -1.34 -9.94
N HIS A 19 1.55 -0.04 -9.72
CA HIS A 19 0.81 0.52 -8.59
C HIS A 19 -0.69 0.23 -8.64
N LEU A 20 -1.20 -0.21 -9.79
CA LEU A 20 -2.60 -0.58 -9.93
C LEU A 20 -2.90 -2.02 -9.50
N ASN A 21 -1.90 -2.88 -9.35
CA ASN A 21 -2.13 -4.32 -9.15
C ASN A 21 -2.85 -4.63 -7.84
N ALA A 22 -2.58 -3.90 -6.75
CA ALA A 22 -3.13 -4.22 -5.43
C ALA A 22 -4.40 -3.44 -5.07
N VAL A 23 -4.69 -2.34 -5.77
CA VAL A 23 -5.71 -1.36 -5.37
C VAL A 23 -7.13 -1.66 -5.86
N PHE A 24 -7.32 -2.77 -6.57
CA PHE A 24 -8.61 -3.26 -7.07
C PHE A 24 -9.01 -4.61 -6.47
N GLY A 25 -8.95 -4.74 -5.14
CA GLY A 25 -9.45 -5.93 -4.44
C GLY A 25 -8.45 -7.08 -4.26
N ALA A 26 -7.22 -6.97 -4.78
CA ALA A 26 -6.26 -8.06 -4.71
C ALA A 26 -5.82 -8.40 -3.28
N VAL A 27 -5.78 -7.41 -2.39
CA VAL A 27 -5.45 -7.62 -0.97
C VAL A 27 -6.52 -8.43 -0.28
N GLU A 28 -7.77 -8.00 -0.46
CA GLU A 28 -8.97 -8.59 0.11
C GLU A 28 -9.11 -10.04 -0.39
N LEU A 29 -9.11 -10.24 -1.70
CA LEU A 29 -9.23 -11.56 -2.31
C LEU A 29 -8.08 -12.50 -1.90
N SER A 30 -6.83 -12.03 -1.90
CA SER A 30 -5.70 -12.89 -1.52
C SER A 30 -5.78 -13.29 -0.05
N SER A 31 -6.22 -12.39 0.84
CA SER A 31 -6.40 -12.69 2.26
C SER A 31 -7.49 -13.74 2.51
N GLU A 32 -8.59 -13.71 1.74
CA GLU A 32 -9.66 -14.69 1.81
C GLU A 32 -9.21 -16.04 1.23
N LEU A 33 -8.59 -16.04 0.05
CA LEU A 33 -8.10 -17.25 -0.61
C LEU A 33 -7.09 -18.01 0.26
N ILE A 34 -6.17 -17.31 0.92
CA ILE A 34 -5.18 -17.92 1.81
C ILE A 34 -5.82 -18.56 3.06
N ARG A 35 -6.99 -18.07 3.49
CA ARG A 35 -7.76 -18.68 4.59
C ARG A 35 -8.57 -19.89 4.12
N LEU A 36 -9.02 -19.88 2.87
CA LEU A 36 -9.87 -20.93 2.29
C LEU A 36 -9.06 -22.12 1.76
N PHE A 37 -7.87 -21.88 1.23
CA PHE A 37 -7.06 -22.90 0.56
C PHE A 37 -5.67 -23.01 1.18
N ASP A 38 -5.26 -24.25 1.46
CA ASP A 38 -3.88 -24.54 1.88
C ASP A 38 -2.98 -24.69 0.65
N VAL A 39 -2.47 -23.56 0.16
CA VAL A 39 -1.50 -23.50 -0.94
C VAL A 39 -0.26 -22.73 -0.45
N PRO A 40 0.70 -23.40 0.22
CA PRO A 40 1.82 -22.73 0.89
C PRO A 40 2.64 -21.83 -0.04
N ARG A 41 2.86 -22.26 -1.29
CA ARG A 41 3.57 -21.47 -2.30
C ARG A 41 2.85 -20.15 -2.67
N TYR A 42 1.51 -20.16 -2.67
CA TYR A 42 0.72 -18.97 -2.98
C TYR A 42 0.77 -18.00 -1.80
N ARG A 43 0.62 -18.50 -0.57
CA ARG A 43 0.80 -17.71 0.65
C ARG A 43 2.17 -17.05 0.70
N ALA A 44 3.24 -17.80 0.43
CA ALA A 44 4.60 -17.28 0.43
C ALA A 44 4.79 -16.17 -0.62
N ALA A 45 4.33 -16.39 -1.86
CA ALA A 45 4.41 -15.38 -2.91
C ALA A 45 3.61 -14.10 -2.59
N TRP A 46 2.42 -14.24 -1.99
CA TRP A 46 1.62 -13.10 -1.55
C TRP A 46 2.30 -12.32 -0.42
N LEU A 47 2.89 -13.00 0.57
CA LEU A 47 3.66 -12.35 1.64
C LEU A 47 4.90 -11.64 1.11
N ASP A 48 5.62 -12.24 0.15
CA ASP A 48 6.74 -11.59 -0.53
C ASP A 48 6.28 -10.30 -1.22
N TYR A 49 5.18 -10.35 -1.99
CA TYR A 49 4.62 -9.15 -2.61
C TYR A 49 4.26 -8.08 -1.56
N CYS A 50 3.60 -8.49 -0.47
CA CYS A 50 3.19 -7.60 0.60
C CYS A 50 4.36 -6.91 1.31
N ARG A 51 5.41 -7.68 1.65
CA ARG A 51 6.61 -7.17 2.32
C ARG A 51 7.40 -6.23 1.42
N TYR A 52 7.57 -6.59 0.16
CA TYR A 52 8.57 -5.95 -0.70
C TYR A 52 8.02 -4.89 -1.66
N TYR A 53 6.70 -4.71 -1.75
CA TYR A 53 6.14 -3.65 -2.58
C TYR A 53 6.64 -2.27 -2.15
N ASN A 54 6.50 -1.91 -0.86
CA ASN A 54 6.95 -0.62 -0.30
C ASN A 54 8.38 -0.66 0.30
N ALA A 55 9.08 -1.80 0.21
CA ALA A 55 10.40 -1.96 0.81
C ALA A 55 11.44 -1.02 0.18
N PRO A 56 12.47 -0.61 0.95
CA PRO A 56 13.61 0.12 0.43
C PRO A 56 14.26 -0.59 -0.77
N GLN A 57 14.82 0.19 -1.69
CA GLN A 57 15.43 -0.34 -2.91
C GLN A 57 16.50 -1.40 -2.66
N ALA A 58 17.39 -1.14 -1.70
CA ALA A 58 18.43 -2.08 -1.34
C ALA A 58 17.87 -3.45 -0.88
N GLU A 59 16.81 -3.45 -0.08
CA GLU A 59 16.17 -4.69 0.40
C GLU A 59 15.50 -5.46 -0.74
N TYR A 60 14.79 -4.77 -1.63
CA TYR A 60 14.19 -5.41 -2.80
C TYR A 60 15.25 -6.00 -3.71
N LEU A 61 16.31 -5.24 -4.04
CA LEU A 61 17.36 -5.70 -4.94
C LEU A 61 18.16 -6.87 -4.35
N ALA A 62 18.37 -6.88 -3.02
CA ALA A 62 18.97 -8.02 -2.34
C ALA A 62 18.13 -9.30 -2.45
N ARG A 63 16.79 -9.16 -2.48
CA ARG A 63 15.86 -10.30 -2.58
C ARG A 63 15.63 -10.78 -4.01
N PHE A 64 15.41 -9.86 -4.95
CA PHE A 64 14.92 -10.17 -6.29
C PHE A 64 15.88 -9.81 -7.42
N GLY A 65 16.93 -9.02 -7.13
CA GLY A 65 17.74 -8.40 -8.16
C GLY A 65 16.97 -7.34 -8.97
N PRO A 66 17.57 -6.81 -10.05
CA PRO A 66 16.90 -5.89 -10.95
C PRO A 66 15.79 -6.60 -11.77
N PRO A 67 14.76 -5.86 -12.23
CA PRO A 67 14.59 -4.41 -12.11
C PRO A 67 13.88 -3.98 -10.82
N PHE A 68 14.28 -2.82 -10.29
CA PHE A 68 13.50 -2.07 -9.29
C PHE A 68 12.52 -1.16 -10.03
N GLY A 69 11.35 -1.69 -10.38
CA GLY A 69 10.34 -0.97 -11.17
C GLY A 69 9.70 0.23 -10.44
N PRO A 70 8.95 1.09 -11.16
CA PRO A 70 8.29 2.24 -10.55
C PRO A 70 7.21 1.80 -9.55
N ARG A 71 7.13 2.53 -8.43
CA ARG A 71 6.12 2.35 -7.37
C ARG A 71 5.42 3.66 -7.14
N ASN A 72 4.17 3.58 -6.68
CA ASN A 72 3.34 4.74 -6.39
C ASN A 72 2.28 4.32 -5.37
N LEU A 73 1.47 5.27 -4.87
CA LEU A 73 0.42 5.03 -3.88
C LEU A 73 0.98 4.41 -2.59
N ARG A 74 2.13 4.89 -2.11
CA ARG A 74 2.83 4.34 -0.93
C ARG A 74 1.89 4.31 0.28
N GLU A 75 1.13 5.37 0.53
CA GLU A 75 0.11 5.44 1.58
C GLU A 75 -0.93 4.32 1.44
N GLY A 76 -1.54 4.17 0.26
CA GLY A 76 -2.56 3.15 0.02
C GLY A 76 -2.02 1.72 0.13
N HIS A 77 -0.74 1.52 -0.22
CA HIS A 77 -0.06 0.22 -0.13
C HIS A 77 0.48 -0.09 1.27
N SER A 78 0.39 0.82 2.25
CA SER A 78 0.72 0.50 3.66
C SER A 78 -0.01 -0.73 4.19
N ARG A 79 -1.25 -0.96 3.71
CA ARG A 79 -2.04 -2.16 4.04
C ARG A 79 -1.45 -3.48 3.57
N LEU A 80 -0.61 -3.46 2.51
CA LEU A 80 0.20 -4.61 2.12
C LEU A 80 1.25 -4.91 3.19
N THR A 81 2.02 -3.89 3.57
CA THR A 81 3.04 -4.01 4.62
C THR A 81 2.43 -4.48 5.93
N ALA A 82 1.27 -3.93 6.33
CA ALA A 82 0.54 -4.34 7.53
C ALA A 82 0.06 -5.79 7.49
N TYR A 83 -0.39 -6.28 6.32
CA TYR A 83 -0.79 -7.68 6.16
C TYR A 83 0.39 -8.62 6.39
N ALA A 84 1.54 -8.34 5.79
CA ALA A 84 2.75 -9.14 6.04
C ALA A 84 3.18 -9.06 7.52
N ALA A 85 3.18 -7.87 8.10
CA ALA A 85 3.53 -7.66 9.50
C ALA A 85 2.66 -8.48 10.46
N SER A 86 1.34 -8.45 10.28
CA SER A 86 0.39 -9.22 11.09
C SER A 86 0.56 -10.73 10.88
N ALA A 87 0.69 -11.18 9.64
CA ALA A 87 0.83 -12.61 9.31
C ALA A 87 2.09 -13.24 9.91
N GLU A 88 3.18 -12.47 10.04
CA GLU A 88 4.48 -12.95 10.51
C GLU A 88 4.81 -12.48 11.94
N LYS A 89 3.92 -11.70 12.56
CA LYS A 89 4.11 -11.06 13.88
C LYS A 89 5.39 -10.21 13.94
N ASP A 90 5.65 -9.47 12.86
CA ASP A 90 6.84 -8.62 12.70
C ASP A 90 6.53 -7.18 13.15
N ALA A 91 6.97 -6.85 14.37
CA ALA A 91 6.73 -5.53 14.96
C ALA A 91 7.46 -4.39 14.24
N THR A 92 8.62 -4.67 13.63
CA THR A 92 9.37 -3.69 12.83
C THR A 92 8.61 -3.37 11.55
N LEU A 93 8.10 -4.41 10.87
CA LEU A 93 7.29 -4.24 9.68
C LEU A 93 5.96 -3.54 9.98
N ALA A 94 5.38 -3.79 11.16
CA ALA A 94 4.19 -3.10 11.63
C ALA A 94 4.43 -1.58 11.82
N ALA A 95 5.55 -1.21 12.42
CA ALA A 95 5.96 0.19 12.54
C ALA A 95 6.12 0.84 11.16
N ARG A 96 6.79 0.16 10.22
CA ARG A 96 6.94 0.63 8.84
C ARG A 96 5.60 0.84 8.13
N ALA A 97 4.63 -0.06 8.31
CA ALA A 97 3.30 0.09 7.75
C ALA A 97 2.58 1.34 8.28
N ALA A 98 2.67 1.59 9.59
CA ALA A 98 2.09 2.77 10.21
C ALA A 98 2.74 4.07 9.71
N GLU A 99 4.07 4.08 9.57
CA GLU A 99 4.83 5.20 8.98
C GLU A 99 4.42 5.44 7.52
N GLU A 100 4.40 4.40 6.68
CA GLU A 100 3.95 4.47 5.29
C GLU A 100 2.56 5.11 5.19
N PHE A 101 1.63 4.71 6.06
CA PHE A 101 0.27 5.24 6.09
C PHE A 101 0.21 6.73 6.43
N VAL A 102 0.90 7.18 7.48
CA VAL A 102 0.78 8.59 7.92
C VAL A 102 1.61 9.57 7.12
N THR A 103 2.48 9.10 6.21
CA THR A 103 3.30 9.98 5.38
C THR A 103 2.49 10.83 4.40
N GLY A 104 1.34 10.35 3.93
CA GLY A 104 0.62 10.97 2.80
C GLY A 104 1.33 10.86 1.46
N ASP A 105 2.38 10.03 1.36
CA ASP A 105 3.18 9.86 0.16
C ASP A 105 2.38 9.16 -0.95
N ALA A 106 2.32 9.79 -2.11
CA ALA A 106 1.38 9.47 -3.17
C ALA A 106 -0.08 9.22 -2.69
N GLY A 107 -0.53 9.95 -1.67
CA GLY A 107 -1.78 9.72 -0.96
C GLY A 107 -2.58 10.98 -0.65
N LEU A 108 -3.61 10.83 0.19
CA LEU A 108 -4.42 11.93 0.71
C LEU A 108 -3.78 12.60 1.94
N GLY A 109 -3.02 11.82 2.72
CA GLY A 109 -2.45 12.23 3.99
C GLY A 109 -3.46 12.29 5.12
N THR A 110 -2.93 12.28 6.35
CA THR A 110 -3.73 12.47 7.56
C THR A 110 -3.54 13.89 8.09
N TRP A 111 -4.65 14.59 8.39
CA TRP A 111 -4.65 16.00 8.73
C TRP A 111 -5.06 16.21 10.19
N PRO A 112 -4.27 16.95 11.01
CA PRO A 112 -4.60 17.20 12.42
C PRO A 112 -5.72 18.24 12.60
N ARG A 113 -6.11 18.93 11.53
CA ARG A 113 -7.16 19.95 11.49
C ARG A 113 -7.97 19.75 10.21
N ASP A 114 -9.22 20.20 10.21
CA ASP A 114 -10.10 20.12 9.05
C ASP A 114 -9.48 20.88 7.85
N PRO A 115 -9.11 20.19 6.76
CA PRO A 115 -8.49 20.81 5.59
C PRO A 115 -9.51 21.43 4.63
N ARG A 116 -10.81 21.33 4.93
CA ARG A 116 -11.89 21.86 4.09
C ARG A 116 -11.95 23.38 4.15
N ARG A 117 -12.33 23.97 3.03
CA ARG A 117 -12.60 25.41 2.88
C ARG A 117 -13.94 25.63 2.19
N THR A 118 -14.52 26.82 2.36
CA THR A 118 -15.73 27.23 1.62
C THR A 118 -15.36 28.23 0.54
N VAL A 119 -15.75 27.98 -0.70
CA VAL A 119 -15.57 28.88 -1.84
C VAL A 119 -16.94 29.09 -2.50
N ASN A 120 -17.41 30.34 -2.55
CA ASN A 120 -18.72 30.70 -3.14
C ASN A 120 -19.90 29.85 -2.62
N GLY A 121 -19.90 29.51 -1.32
CA GLY A 121 -20.96 28.70 -0.69
C GLY A 121 -20.81 27.18 -0.88
N VAL A 122 -19.75 26.70 -1.52
CA VAL A 122 -19.45 25.27 -1.70
C VAL A 122 -18.30 24.86 -0.78
N VAL A 123 -18.47 23.74 -0.08
CA VAL A 123 -17.41 23.13 0.74
C VAL A 123 -16.50 22.28 -0.15
N GLU A 124 -15.23 22.61 -0.17
CA GLU A 124 -14.19 21.91 -0.94
C GLU A 124 -13.09 21.41 0.00
N TRP A 125 -12.50 20.25 -0.30
CA TRP A 125 -11.22 19.83 0.28
C TRP A 125 -10.17 19.84 -0.83
N PRO A 126 -9.27 20.84 -0.89
CA PRO A 126 -8.22 20.86 -1.88
C PRO A 126 -7.33 19.61 -1.78
N GLY A 127 -7.15 18.90 -2.89
CA GLY A 127 -6.39 17.66 -2.94
C GLY A 127 -7.18 16.38 -2.70
N VAL A 128 -8.45 16.46 -2.28
CA VAL A 128 -9.30 15.27 -2.21
C VAL A 128 -9.67 14.81 -3.60
N SER A 129 -9.68 13.49 -3.79
CA SER A 129 -10.26 12.84 -4.97
C SER A 129 -10.94 11.55 -4.53
N THR A 130 -11.79 10.98 -5.39
CA THR A 130 -12.41 9.68 -5.13
C THR A 130 -11.35 8.59 -4.94
N ASN A 131 -10.30 8.59 -5.77
CA ASN A 131 -9.21 7.62 -5.67
C ASN A 131 -8.45 7.76 -4.35
N ALA A 132 -8.05 8.99 -4.00
CA ALA A 132 -7.30 9.25 -2.78
C ALA A 132 -8.14 8.89 -1.54
N SER A 133 -9.41 9.29 -1.51
CA SER A 133 -10.32 8.98 -0.40
C SER A 133 -10.57 7.47 -0.24
N ALA A 134 -10.74 6.76 -1.35
CA ALA A 134 -10.97 5.31 -1.33
C ALA A 134 -9.75 4.55 -0.81
N GLN A 135 -8.54 4.86 -1.32
CA GLN A 135 -7.32 4.18 -0.90
C GLN A 135 -6.94 4.55 0.54
N TRP A 136 -7.09 5.82 0.93
CA TRP A 136 -6.89 6.25 2.31
C TRP A 136 -7.84 5.51 3.26
N GLY A 137 -9.13 5.42 2.92
CA GLY A 137 -10.13 4.73 3.75
C GLY A 137 -9.83 3.24 3.92
N LEU A 138 -9.47 2.54 2.84
CA LEU A 138 -9.08 1.12 2.91
C LEU A 138 -7.81 0.92 3.73
N ALA A 139 -6.80 1.77 3.53
CA ALA A 139 -5.57 1.72 4.32
C ALA A 139 -5.84 1.97 5.80
N ALA A 140 -6.66 2.98 6.14
CA ALA A 140 -7.01 3.28 7.53
C ALA A 140 -7.68 2.08 8.22
N ILE A 141 -8.71 1.49 7.59
CA ILE A 141 -9.43 0.33 8.15
C ILE A 141 -8.51 -0.87 8.31
N GLN A 142 -7.69 -1.19 7.30
CA GLN A 142 -6.85 -2.38 7.32
C GLN A 142 -5.66 -2.23 8.26
N ASN A 143 -5.00 -1.08 8.30
CA ASN A 143 -3.94 -0.83 9.28
C ASN A 143 -4.48 -0.90 10.71
N LEU A 144 -5.68 -0.35 10.98
CA LEU A 144 -6.31 -0.44 12.30
C LEU A 144 -6.60 -1.89 12.70
N ALA A 145 -7.01 -2.72 11.75
CA ALA A 145 -7.28 -4.14 12.01
C ALA A 145 -6.00 -4.98 12.21
N LEU A 146 -4.93 -4.66 11.49
CA LEU A 146 -3.75 -5.53 11.37
C LEU A 146 -2.59 -5.10 12.29
N VAL A 147 -2.41 -3.80 12.51
CA VAL A 147 -1.27 -3.22 13.23
C VAL A 147 -1.70 -2.07 14.18
N PRO A 148 -2.77 -2.23 15.00
CA PRO A 148 -3.34 -1.14 15.80
C PRO A 148 -2.30 -0.50 16.75
N GLU A 149 -1.48 -1.31 17.41
CA GLU A 149 -0.48 -0.80 18.35
C GLU A 149 0.60 0.05 17.68
N ALA A 150 0.94 -0.23 16.41
CA ALA A 150 1.89 0.58 15.66
C ALA A 150 1.28 1.92 15.25
N LEU A 151 -0.01 1.93 14.90
CA LEU A 151 -0.76 3.16 14.63
C LEU A 151 -0.88 4.05 15.87
N ASP A 152 -1.08 3.49 17.06
CA ASP A 152 -1.15 4.28 18.30
C ASP A 152 0.17 5.00 18.62
N ARG A 153 1.30 4.46 18.14
CA ARG A 153 2.64 5.00 18.41
C ARG A 153 3.15 5.93 17.33
N VAL A 154 2.61 5.89 16.12
CA VAL A 154 3.13 6.67 15.00
C VAL A 154 2.71 8.14 15.12
N THR A 155 3.64 9.05 14.85
CA THR A 155 3.33 10.49 14.80
C THR A 155 2.73 10.83 13.44
N ILE A 156 1.56 11.47 13.43
CA ILE A 156 0.94 11.97 12.20
C ILE A 156 1.82 13.08 11.59
N ILE A 157 2.27 12.87 10.35
CA ILE A 157 3.03 13.86 9.58
C ILE A 157 2.11 14.45 8.49
N ALA A 158 1.46 15.56 8.81
CA ALA A 158 0.56 16.23 7.88
C ALA A 158 1.29 16.65 6.58
N PRO A 159 0.63 16.60 5.41
CA PRO A 159 1.16 17.23 4.21
C PRO A 159 1.27 18.76 4.38
N ASP A 160 2.24 19.38 3.70
CA ASP A 160 2.57 20.81 3.88
C ASP A 160 1.40 21.76 3.58
N ALA A 161 0.57 21.41 2.60
CA ALA A 161 -0.63 22.16 2.23
C ALA A 161 -1.64 21.25 1.51
N PRO A 162 -2.96 21.45 1.72
CA PRO A 162 -3.99 20.69 1.01
C PRO A 162 -3.80 20.80 -0.51
N GLY A 163 -3.78 19.66 -1.20
CA GLY A 163 -3.61 19.61 -2.66
C GLY A 163 -2.18 19.82 -3.17
N ARG A 164 -1.19 19.98 -2.30
CA ARG A 164 0.22 20.02 -2.69
C ARG A 164 0.81 18.61 -2.58
N HIS A 165 1.14 18.00 -3.72
CA HIS A 165 1.98 16.80 -3.73
C HIS A 165 3.37 17.15 -3.18
N ARG A 166 3.94 16.31 -2.30
CA ARG A 166 5.33 16.50 -1.86
C ARG A 166 6.24 16.45 -3.10
N GLN A 167 6.97 17.53 -3.37
CA GLN A 167 7.96 17.56 -4.44
C GLN A 167 9.11 16.62 -4.07
N GLY A 168 9.26 15.54 -4.85
CA GLY A 168 10.23 14.46 -4.65
C GLY A 168 9.73 13.11 -5.18
N ASP A 169 8.40 12.96 -5.29
CA ASP A 169 7.69 11.71 -5.56
C ASP A 169 7.57 11.36 -7.06
N THR A 170 8.59 11.69 -7.86
CA THR A 170 8.73 11.16 -9.23
C THR A 170 9.65 9.95 -9.22
N GLY A 171 9.30 8.88 -8.50
CA GLY A 171 9.89 7.54 -8.65
C GLY A 171 11.40 7.50 -8.93
N ARG A 172 12.18 8.32 -8.21
CA ARG A 172 13.65 8.29 -8.23
C ARG A 172 14.07 7.99 -6.82
N ASP A 173 14.13 6.70 -6.53
CA ASP A 173 15.37 6.02 -6.17
C ASP A 173 15.34 4.62 -6.79
#